data_AF-A0A814YIM0-F1
#
_entry.id   AF-A0A814YIM0-F1
#
_cell.length_a   1.000
_cell.length_b   1.000
_cell.length_c   1.000
_cell.angle_alpha   90.00
_cell.angle_beta   90.00
_cell.angle_gamma   90.00
#
_symmetry.space_group_name_H-M   'P 1'
#
loop_
_entity.id
_entity.type
_entity.pdbx_description
1 polymer ?
#
loop_
_entity_poly.entity_id
_entity_poly.type
_entity_poly.pdbx_seq_one_letter_code
_entity_poly.pdbx_strand_id
1 'polypeptide(L)'
;MHLYNQKSEYPYTMKQILECEFYLLEIMDCCLIIYHPYRSLNTYIKEMQIDTPTFELTWRIINDSLKTDVSLLYPPYKIAFCLLLSCLHRDKALIVKQYLIDNFDIEQLYDIIKYLLKLYELMNTYDDQDQTLTNKYCK
;
A
#
# COMPACT_ATOMS: atom_id res chain seq x y z
N MET A 1 -3.21 42.66 -8.65
CA MET A 1 -3.36 41.27 -9.12
C MET A 1 -2.50 40.38 -8.21
N HIS A 2 -2.98 40.12 -6.99
CA HIS A 2 -2.30 39.29 -5.99
C HIS A 2 -3.29 38.21 -5.52
N LEU A 3 -3.25 37.05 -6.16
CA LEU A 3 -3.99 35.84 -5.75
C LEU A 3 -3.10 34.60 -5.90
N TYR A 4 -1.89 34.68 -5.34
CA TYR A 4 -1.03 33.52 -5.12
C TYR A 4 -0.52 33.61 -3.68
N ASN A 5 -0.65 32.52 -2.91
CA ASN A 5 -0.32 32.33 -1.48
C ASN A 5 -1.40 32.61 -0.43
N GLN A 6 -2.50 31.87 -0.45
CA GLN A 6 -3.00 31.32 0.82
C GLN A 6 -3.09 29.82 0.66
N LYS A 7 -2.19 29.08 1.32
CA LYS A 7 -2.53 27.72 1.77
C LYS A 7 -3.80 27.89 2.58
N SER A 8 -4.93 27.46 2.04
CA SER A 8 -6.19 27.43 2.77
C SER A 8 -5.93 26.68 4.06
N GLU A 9 -6.09 27.37 5.19
CA GLU A 9 -6.04 26.75 6.51
C GLU A 9 -7.06 25.60 6.54
N TYR A 10 -6.74 24.52 7.26
CA TYR A 10 -7.59 23.33 7.32
C TYR A 10 -9.03 23.75 7.69
N PRO A 11 -10.02 23.57 6.80
CA PRO A 11 -11.28 24.30 6.89
C PRO A 11 -12.28 23.64 7.85
N TYR A 12 -11.96 22.47 8.41
CA TYR A 12 -12.89 21.70 9.21
C TYR A 12 -12.70 21.97 10.72
N THR A 13 -13.82 22.15 11.40
CA THR A 13 -13.89 22.33 12.85
C THR A 13 -13.99 20.99 13.58
N MET A 14 -13.65 20.97 14.89
CA MET A 14 -13.75 19.75 15.71
C MET A 14 -15.16 19.13 15.69
N LYS A 15 -16.21 19.95 15.62
CA LYS A 15 -17.60 19.47 15.54
C LYS A 15 -17.82 18.61 14.27
N GLN A 16 -17.28 19.05 13.14
CA GLN A 16 -17.39 18.31 11.88
C GLN A 16 -16.59 17.00 11.89
N ILE A 17 -15.46 16.97 12.60
CA ILE A 17 -14.68 15.73 12.78
C ILE A 17 -15.48 14.70 13.59
N LEU A 18 -16.10 15.12 14.70
CA LEU A 18 -16.92 14.22 15.52
C LEU A 18 -18.15 13.72 14.76
N GLU A 19 -18.83 14.57 14.00
CA GLU A 19 -19.93 14.13 13.13
C GLU A 19 -19.45 13.09 12.10
N CYS A 20 -18.28 13.32 11.48
CA CYS A 20 -17.66 12.37 10.55
C CYS A 20 -17.28 11.05 11.22
N GLU A 21 -16.77 11.07 12.44
CA GLU A 21 -16.45 9.87 13.23
C GLU A 21 -17.68 8.98 13.42
N PHE A 22 -18.83 9.55 13.78
CA PHE A 22 -20.08 8.80 13.90
C PHE A 22 -20.49 8.13 12.59
N TYR A 23 -20.45 8.87 11.47
CA TYR A 23 -20.75 8.29 10.15
C TYR A 23 -19.77 7.18 9.75
N LEU A 24 -18.47 7.36 10.04
CA LEU A 24 -17.45 6.37 9.70
C LEU A 24 -17.64 5.06 10.49
N LEU A 25 -17.96 5.16 11.79
CA LEU A 25 -18.23 3.98 12.63
C LEU A 25 -19.45 3.20 12.15
N GLU A 26 -20.51 3.90 11.74
CA GLU A 26 -21.71 3.29 11.18
C GLU A 26 -21.43 2.57 9.86
N ILE A 27 -20.74 3.24 8.92
CA ILE A 27 -20.44 2.66 7.60
C ILE A 27 -19.51 1.45 7.68
N MET A 28 -18.56 1.46 8.62
CA MET A 28 -17.64 0.33 8.81
C MET A 28 -18.24 -0.81 9.64
N ASP A 29 -19.50 -0.71 10.07
CA ASP A 29 -20.13 -1.67 10.99
C ASP A 29 -19.26 -1.95 12.25
N CYS A 30 -18.58 -0.91 12.77
CA CYS A 30 -17.60 -1.02 13.86
C CYS A 30 -16.45 -2.02 13.62
N CYS A 31 -16.13 -2.37 12.38
CA CYS A 31 -15.00 -3.23 12.01
C CYS A 31 -13.66 -2.45 12.11
N LEU A 32 -13.19 -2.23 13.34
CA LEU A 32 -12.00 -1.40 13.63
C LEU A 32 -10.66 -2.17 13.62
N ILE A 33 -10.70 -3.51 13.60
CA ILE A 33 -9.49 -4.33 13.62
C ILE A 33 -9.04 -4.59 12.19
N ILE A 34 -7.94 -3.96 11.79
CA ILE A 34 -7.35 -4.09 10.46
C ILE A 34 -6.05 -4.89 10.54
N TYR A 35 -5.96 -5.94 9.72
CA TYR A 35 -4.75 -6.74 9.59
C TYR A 35 -3.85 -6.16 8.50
N HIS A 36 -2.56 -5.98 8.79
CA HIS A 36 -1.60 -5.40 7.86
C HIS A 36 -0.43 -6.35 7.53
N PRO A 37 0.16 -6.20 6.32
CA PRO A 37 1.20 -7.12 5.81
C PRO A 37 2.51 -7.10 6.60
N TYR A 38 2.80 -6.04 7.37
CA TYR A 38 4.06 -5.90 8.13
C TYR A 38 4.34 -7.04 9.10
N ARG A 39 3.29 -7.57 9.75
CA ARG A 39 3.45 -8.69 10.69
C ARG A 39 3.91 -9.95 9.97
N SER A 40 3.29 -10.27 8.84
CA SER A 40 3.65 -11.44 8.01
C SER A 40 5.05 -11.27 7.42
N LEU A 41 5.40 -10.06 6.96
CA LEU A 41 6.74 -9.76 6.46
C LEU A 41 7.82 -10.09 7.50
N ASN A 42 7.64 -9.64 8.75
CA ASN A 42 8.58 -9.89 9.84
C ASN A 42 8.75 -11.40 10.13
N THR A 43 7.69 -12.19 9.97
CA THR A 43 7.78 -13.65 10.09
C THR A 43 8.62 -14.24 8.95
N TYR A 44 8.31 -13.89 7.69
CA TYR A 44 9.02 -14.41 6.53
C TYR A 44 10.51 -14.08 6.54
N ILE A 45 10.89 -12.88 6.98
CA ILE A 45 12.30 -12.48 7.04
C ILE A 45 13.09 -13.33 8.04
N LYS A 46 12.48 -13.65 9.19
CA LYS A 46 13.10 -14.50 10.19
C LYS A 46 13.24 -15.93 9.70
N GLU A 47 12.20 -16.46 9.08
CA GLU A 47 12.16 -17.84 8.57
C GLU A 47 13.12 -18.05 7.39
N MET A 48 13.17 -17.08 6.47
CA MET A 48 13.95 -17.19 5.22
C MET A 48 15.32 -16.51 5.30
N GLN A 49 15.71 -15.98 6.47
CA GLN A 49 16.98 -15.29 6.72
C GLN A 49 17.30 -14.23 5.64
N ILE A 50 16.31 -13.35 5.41
CA ILE A 50 16.40 -12.32 4.40
C ILE A 50 17.29 -11.19 4.90
N ASP A 51 18.07 -10.65 3.99
CA ASP A 51 19.00 -9.55 4.25
C ASP A 51 18.26 -8.24 4.51
N THR A 52 18.84 -7.43 5.41
CA THR A 52 18.32 -6.12 5.82
C THR A 52 17.96 -5.19 4.64
N PRO A 53 18.78 -5.03 3.58
CA PRO A 53 18.41 -4.14 2.47
C PRO A 53 17.18 -4.63 1.71
N THR A 54 17.03 -5.95 1.50
CA THR A 54 15.82 -6.52 0.88
C THR A 54 14.59 -6.29 1.76
N PHE A 55 14.73 -6.39 3.09
CA PHE A 55 13.65 -6.05 4.02
C PHE A 55 13.22 -4.58 3.92
N GLU A 56 14.16 -3.64 3.99
CA GLU A 56 13.86 -2.20 3.95
C GLU A 56 13.19 -1.80 2.63
N LEU A 57 13.65 -2.38 1.52
CA LEU A 57 13.02 -2.20 0.21
C LEU A 57 11.59 -2.75 0.20
N THR A 58 11.39 -3.98 0.69
CA THR A 58 10.07 -4.61 0.75
C THR A 58 9.11 -3.82 1.64
N TRP A 59 9.58 -3.31 2.78
CA TRP A 59 8.80 -2.47 3.68
C TRP A 59 8.32 -1.19 3.00
N ARG A 60 9.21 -0.51 2.25
CA ARG A 60 8.83 0.66 1.44
C ARG A 60 7.76 0.33 0.42
N ILE A 61 7.93 -0.77 -0.31
CA ILE A 61 6.97 -1.19 -1.34
C ILE A 61 5.62 -1.56 -0.73
N ILE A 62 5.60 -2.17 0.45
CA ILE A 62 4.36 -2.40 1.20
C ILE A 62 3.66 -1.08 1.54
N ASN A 63 4.40 -0.05 1.96
CA ASN A 63 3.80 1.27 2.21
C ASN A 63 3.18 1.84 0.92
N ASP A 64 3.83 1.67 -0.22
CA ASP A 64 3.31 2.11 -1.51
C ASP A 64 2.07 1.31 -1.92
N SER A 65 1.99 0.02 -1.58
CA SER A 65 0.81 -0.82 -1.87
C SER A 65 -0.47 -0.31 -1.21
N LEU A 66 -0.38 0.44 -0.11
CA LEU A 66 -1.55 1.05 0.55
C LEU A 66 -2.17 2.21 -0.26
N LYS A 67 -1.47 2.72 -1.29
CA LYS A 67 -2.02 3.68 -2.25
C LYS A 67 -2.88 3.00 -3.33
N THR A 68 -3.02 1.68 -3.27
CA THR A 68 -3.80 0.86 -4.20
C THR A 68 -4.86 0.07 -3.46
N ASP A 69 -5.80 -0.52 -4.21
CA ASP A 69 -6.88 -1.34 -3.65
C ASP A 69 -6.44 -2.73 -3.18
N VAL A 70 -5.14 -3.04 -3.27
CA VAL A 70 -4.59 -4.37 -2.95
C VAL A 70 -4.91 -4.81 -1.53
N SER A 71 -4.94 -3.88 -0.56
CA SER A 71 -5.27 -4.16 0.84
C SER A 71 -6.73 -4.60 1.06
N LEU A 72 -7.63 -4.25 0.14
CA LEU A 72 -9.04 -4.62 0.16
C LEU A 72 -9.31 -5.90 -0.63
N LEU A 73 -8.48 -6.19 -1.64
CA LEU A 73 -8.66 -7.33 -2.53
C LEU A 73 -7.97 -8.62 -2.03
N TYR A 74 -6.85 -8.48 -1.30
CA TYR A 74 -6.01 -9.62 -0.93
C TYR A 74 -5.71 -9.68 0.57
N PRO A 75 -5.60 -10.90 1.14
CA PRO A 75 -5.18 -11.05 2.53
C PRO A 75 -3.76 -10.51 2.78
N PRO A 76 -3.48 -9.93 3.96
CA PRO A 76 -2.21 -9.27 4.25
C PRO A 76 -0.97 -10.16 4.12
N TYR A 77 -1.09 -11.45 4.48
CA TYR A 77 0.02 -12.39 4.36
C TYR A 77 0.39 -12.69 2.90
N LYS A 78 -0.57 -12.63 1.98
CA LYS A 78 -0.33 -12.77 0.54
C LYS A 78 0.41 -11.56 0.00
N ILE A 79 -0.06 -10.35 0.36
CA ILE A 79 0.56 -9.09 -0.03
C ILE A 79 2.03 -9.06 0.39
N ALA A 80 2.30 -9.36 1.67
CA ALA A 80 3.67 -9.37 2.21
C ALA A 80 4.58 -10.33 1.45
N PHE A 81 4.09 -11.53 1.16
CA PHE A 81 4.86 -12.56 0.46
C PHE A 81 5.12 -12.21 -1.00
N CYS A 82 4.11 -11.71 -1.71
CA CYS A 82 4.21 -11.31 -3.12
C CYS A 82 5.21 -10.17 -3.32
N LEU A 83 5.15 -9.16 -2.46
CA LEU A 83 6.05 -8.01 -2.54
C LEU A 83 7.48 -8.39 -2.14
N LEU A 84 7.64 -9.26 -1.14
CA LEU A 84 8.95 -9.80 -0.77
C LEU A 84 9.60 -10.58 -1.93
N LEU A 85 8.81 -11.42 -2.62
CA LEU A 85 9.24 -12.13 -3.82
C LEU A 85 9.73 -11.19 -4.93
N SER A 86 9.07 -10.05 -5.12
CA SER A 86 9.46 -9.07 -6.13
C SER A 86 10.82 -8.42 -5.85
N CYS A 87 11.25 -8.36 -4.59
CA CYS A 87 12.51 -7.75 -4.16
C CYS A 87 13.67 -8.73 -4.03
N LEU A 88 13.41 -10.04 -4.11
CA LEU A 88 14.41 -11.06 -3.85
C LEU A 88 15.39 -11.24 -5.02
N HIS A 89 16.68 -11.29 -4.70
CA HIS A 89 17.75 -11.61 -5.65
C HIS A 89 17.68 -13.09 -6.08
N ARG A 90 18.12 -13.40 -7.31
CA ARG A 90 17.99 -14.72 -7.97
C ARG A 90 18.45 -15.90 -7.11
N ASP A 91 19.47 -15.72 -6.27
CA ASP A 91 20.06 -16.81 -5.47
C ASP A 91 19.17 -17.27 -4.30
N LYS A 92 18.40 -16.35 -3.70
CA LYS A 92 17.44 -16.66 -2.62
C LYS A 92 16.03 -16.94 -3.15
N ALA A 93 15.74 -16.57 -4.39
CA ALA A 93 14.44 -16.78 -5.03
C ALA A 93 14.06 -18.26 -5.14
N LEU A 94 15.02 -19.19 -5.26
CA LEU A 94 14.75 -20.63 -5.35
C LEU A 94 14.11 -21.21 -4.07
N ILE A 95 14.58 -20.78 -2.89
CA ILE A 95 14.06 -21.23 -1.59
C ILE A 95 12.60 -20.77 -1.42
N VAL A 96 12.31 -19.54 -1.83
CA VAL A 96 10.96 -18.97 -1.72
C VAL A 96 10.03 -19.52 -2.81
N LYS A 97 10.56 -19.89 -3.98
CA LYS A 97 9.80 -20.53 -5.06
C LYS A 97 9.28 -21.92 -4.65
N GLN A 98 10.03 -22.67 -3.85
CA GLN A 98 9.57 -23.94 -3.29
C GLN A 98 8.38 -23.72 -2.35
N TYR A 99 8.44 -22.70 -1.48
CA TYR A 99 7.35 -22.32 -0.56
C TYR A 99 6.10 -21.79 -1.29
N LEU A 100 6.30 -21.19 -2.46
CA LEU A 100 5.26 -20.67 -3.37
C LEU A 100 4.35 -21.77 -3.90
N ILE A 101 4.92 -22.90 -4.30
CA ILE A 101 4.22 -24.01 -4.97
C ILE A 101 3.18 -24.65 -4.05
N ASP A 102 3.44 -24.67 -2.74
CA ASP A 102 2.60 -25.39 -1.79
C ASP A 102 1.44 -24.55 -1.22
N ASN A 103 1.53 -23.21 -1.29
CA ASN A 103 0.64 -22.34 -0.50
C ASN A 103 -0.08 -21.23 -1.29
N PHE A 104 0.31 -20.93 -2.54
CA PHE A 104 -0.20 -19.75 -3.25
C PHE A 104 -0.56 -20.00 -4.71
N ASP A 105 -1.72 -19.47 -5.12
CA ASP A 105 -2.10 -19.39 -6.52
C ASP A 105 -1.21 -18.35 -7.23
N ILE A 106 -0.54 -18.78 -8.29
CA ILE A 106 0.38 -17.95 -9.07
C ILE A 106 -0.34 -16.75 -9.72
N GLU A 107 -1.62 -16.91 -10.08
CA GLU A 107 -2.42 -15.84 -10.70
C GLU A 107 -2.58 -14.63 -9.78
N GLN A 108 -2.90 -14.85 -8.51
CA GLN A 108 -3.08 -13.80 -7.52
C GLN A 108 -1.77 -13.03 -7.26
N LEU A 109 -0.63 -13.72 -7.32
CA LEU A 109 0.69 -13.10 -7.23
C LEU A 109 0.93 -12.11 -8.39
N TYR A 110 0.63 -12.52 -9.62
CA TYR A 110 0.79 -11.66 -10.80
C TYR A 110 -0.09 -10.43 -10.73
N ASP A 111 -1.33 -10.57 -10.25
CA ASP A 111 -2.25 -9.46 -10.13
C ASP A 111 -1.75 -8.41 -9.12
N ILE A 112 -1.30 -8.82 -7.94
CA ILE A 112 -0.72 -7.91 -6.93
C ILE A 112 0.47 -7.14 -7.50
N ILE A 113 1.38 -7.82 -8.20
CA ILE A 113 2.55 -7.18 -8.82
C ILE A 113 2.09 -6.20 -9.91
N LYS A 114 1.09 -6.56 -10.70
CA LYS A 114 0.54 -5.68 -11.76
C LYS A 114 -0.08 -4.41 -11.20
N TYR A 115 -0.82 -4.48 -10.08
CA TYR A 115 -1.33 -3.29 -9.38
C TYR A 115 -0.19 -2.36 -8.95
N LEU A 116 0.88 -2.93 -8.39
CA LEU A 116 2.04 -2.17 -7.96
C LEU A 116 2.79 -1.52 -9.14
N LEU A 117 3.02 -2.26 -10.22
CA LEU A 117 3.67 -1.72 -11.42
C LEU A 117 2.86 -0.57 -12.02
N LYS A 118 1.54 -0.75 -12.10
CA LYS A 118 0.62 0.30 -12.57
C LYS A 118 0.66 1.54 -11.68
N LEU A 119 0.80 1.37 -10.35
CA LEU A 119 0.99 2.50 -9.44
C LEU A 119 2.27 3.26 -9.78
N TYR A 120 3.40 2.58 -9.96
CA TYR A 120 4.67 3.25 -10.30
C TYR A 120 4.63 3.92 -11.68
N GLU A 121 3.97 3.32 -12.68
CA GLU A 121 3.71 3.97 -13.97
C GLU A 121 2.91 5.27 -13.81
N LEU A 122 1.83 5.23 -13.01
CA LEU A 122 1.03 6.40 -12.73
C LEU A 122 1.84 7.48 -12.00
N MET A 123 2.57 7.14 -10.93
CA MET A 123 3.36 8.11 -10.18
C MET A 123 4.39 8.82 -11.07
N ASN A 124 5.01 8.12 -12.01
CA ASN A 124 5.93 8.73 -12.98
C ASN A 124 5.22 9.75 -13.90
N THR A 125 3.92 9.59 -14.17
CA THR A 125 3.12 10.55 -14.95
C THR A 125 2.54 11.71 -14.12
N TYR A 126 2.43 11.55 -12.79
CA TYR A 126 1.84 12.56 -11.90
C TYR A 126 2.74 13.77 -11.68
N ASP A 127 4.07 13.59 -11.71
CA ASP A 127 5.04 14.69 -11.62
C ASP A 127 4.80 15.80 -12.67
N ASP A 128 4.09 15.48 -13.77
CA ASP A 128 3.75 16.42 -14.85
C ASP A 128 2.41 17.18 -14.66
N GLN A 129 1.51 16.76 -13.76
CA GLN A 129 0.11 17.24 -13.71
C GLN A 129 -0.32 17.98 -12.42
N ASP A 130 0.53 17.99 -11.40
CA ASP A 130 0.20 18.38 -10.01
C ASP A 130 -0.17 19.86 -9.77
N GLN A 131 -0.15 20.72 -10.79
CA GLN A 131 -0.69 22.09 -10.66
C GLN A 131 -2.21 22.19 -10.94
N THR A 132 -2.85 21.17 -11.51
CA THR A 132 -4.22 21.33 -12.05
C THR A 132 -5.33 20.63 -11.25
N LEU A 133 -5.04 19.53 -10.54
CA LEU A 133 -6.08 18.68 -9.93
C LEU A 133 -6.49 19.09 -8.50
N THR A 134 -5.59 19.68 -7.71
CA THR A 134 -5.90 20.24 -6.38
C THR A 134 -6.98 21.33 -6.43
N ASN A 135 -7.17 21.98 -7.59
CA ASN A 135 -8.16 23.03 -7.79
C ASN A 135 -9.58 22.54 -8.12
N LYS A 136 -9.79 21.22 -8.35
CA LYS A 136 -11.10 20.68 -8.76
C LYS A 136 -11.99 20.23 -7.59
N TYR A 137 -11.40 19.76 -6.50
CA TYR A 137 -12.11 19.17 -5.37
C TYR A 137 -12.05 20.01 -4.08
N CYS A 138 -11.30 21.12 -4.09
CA CYS A 138 -11.25 22.13 -3.04
C CYS A 138 -12.00 23.42 -3.44
N LYS A 139 -13.20 23.29 -4.02
CA LYS A 139 -14.12 24.41 -4.24
C LYS A 139 -15.29 24.31 -3.29
#